data_AF-A0A7S3TLX7-F1
#
_entry.id   AF-A0A7S3TLX7-F1
#
_cell.length_a   1.000
_cell.length_b   1.000
_cell.length_c   1.000
_cell.angle_alpha   90.00
_cell.angle_beta   90.00
_cell.angle_gamma   90.00
#
_symmetry.space_group_name_H-M   'P 1'
#
loop_
_entity.id
_entity.type
_entity.pdbx_description
1 polymer ?
#
loop_
_entity_poly.entity_id
_entity_poly.type
_entity_poly.pdbx_seq_one_letter_code
_entity_poly.pdbx_strand_id
1 'polypeptide(L)'
;WGVAGSLPDGREQLVMSNYLSIGVDARASLNWARLKAAAPALFSLRLLAKLWYIVLGTPELLLRSHRDLPSRLTLTCDGQRIPLPRRCQGLMVCNTPSYGGGSDLWDPTQGAPLPSRDRMQMEAVPPAADDGVLEIVCVTGVFHLAQTLAGFSNAVRLAQGREVSIEVEGSGVPLQV
;
A
#
# COMPACT_ATOMS: atom_id res chain seq x y z
N TRP A 1 -2.18 -11.77 9.71
CA TRP A 1 -1.52 -12.65 10.68
C TRP A 1 -0.05 -12.61 10.35
N GLY A 2 0.73 -11.81 11.07
CA GLY A 2 2.18 -11.79 10.92
C GLY A 2 2.84 -12.60 12.02
N VAL A 3 3.94 -13.28 11.72
CA VAL A 3 4.77 -13.94 12.74
C VAL A 3 5.91 -13.01 13.08
N ALA A 4 5.95 -12.56 14.33
CA ALA A 4 7.06 -11.76 14.84
C ALA A 4 8.19 -12.68 15.33
N GLY A 5 9.43 -12.28 15.07
CA GLY A 5 10.64 -12.96 15.47
C GLY A 5 11.80 -11.98 15.59
N SER A 6 13.03 -12.51 15.68
CA SER A 6 14.24 -11.69 15.73
C SER A 6 15.28 -12.27 14.78
N LEU A 7 15.95 -11.39 14.03
CA LEU A 7 17.10 -11.73 13.21
C LEU A 7 18.33 -11.97 14.08
N PRO A 8 19.35 -12.71 13.59
CA PRO A 8 20.57 -13.01 14.36
C PRO A 8 21.34 -11.79 14.87
N ASP A 9 21.15 -10.64 14.24
CA ASP A 9 21.76 -9.35 14.59
C ASP A 9 20.90 -8.50 15.55
N GLY A 10 19.81 -9.08 16.09
CA GLY A 10 18.94 -8.44 17.08
C GLY A 10 17.85 -7.54 16.49
N ARG A 11 17.76 -7.43 15.16
CA ARG A 11 16.64 -6.71 14.52
C ARG A 11 15.34 -7.49 14.66
N GLU A 12 14.22 -6.78 14.78
CA GLU A 12 12.90 -7.40 14.74
C GLU A 12 12.61 -7.96 13.34
N GLN A 13 12.01 -9.14 13.30
CA GLN A 13 11.55 -9.78 12.08
C GLN A 13 10.03 -9.87 12.11
N LEU A 14 9.39 -9.53 11.01
CA LEU A 14 7.98 -9.78 10.80
C LEU A 14 7.80 -10.51 9.47
N VAL A 15 7.08 -11.63 9.50
CA VAL A 15 6.74 -12.39 8.30
C VAL A 15 5.31 -12.04 7.89
N MET A 16 5.12 -11.67 6.63
CA MET A 16 3.82 -11.41 6.02
C MET A 16 3.57 -12.35 4.85
N SER A 17 2.30 -12.68 4.59
CA SER A 17 1.91 -13.49 3.42
C SER A 17 1.18 -12.69 2.34
N ASN A 18 0.64 -11.51 2.69
CA ASN A 18 -0.30 -10.79 1.84
C ASN A 18 0.29 -9.47 1.34
N TYR A 19 0.36 -8.46 2.20
CA TYR A 19 0.80 -7.13 1.85
C TYR A 19 1.19 -6.34 3.09
N LEU A 20 1.98 -5.29 2.89
CA LEU A 20 2.16 -4.20 3.84
C LEU A 20 1.72 -2.88 3.20
N SER A 21 1.36 -1.91 4.02
CA SER A 21 1.10 -0.56 3.55
C SER A 21 1.59 0.52 4.49
N ILE A 22 1.96 1.66 3.92
CA ILE A 22 2.48 2.83 4.60
C ILE A 22 1.65 4.04 4.20
N GLY A 23 1.33 4.92 5.17
CA GLY A 23 0.63 6.18 4.90
C GLY A 23 -0.89 6.07 5.02
N VAL A 24 -1.62 6.64 4.05
CA VAL A 24 -3.09 6.81 4.15
C VAL A 24 -3.85 5.50 4.41
N ASP A 25 -3.43 4.39 3.80
CA ASP A 25 -4.08 3.10 4.00
C ASP A 25 -3.86 2.56 5.42
N ALA A 26 -2.63 2.56 5.92
CA ALA A 26 -2.32 2.16 7.29
C ALA A 26 -3.06 3.02 8.33
N ARG A 27 -3.22 4.31 8.07
CA ARG A 27 -4.00 5.20 8.92
C ARG A 27 -5.50 4.87 8.88
N ALA A 28 -6.05 4.63 7.70
CA ALA A 28 -7.43 4.22 7.53
C ALA A 28 -7.71 2.89 8.26
N SER A 29 -6.79 1.92 8.16
CA SER A 29 -6.86 0.65 8.90
C SER A 29 -6.83 0.82 10.41
N LEU A 30 -6.00 1.74 10.93
CA LEU A 30 -6.00 2.09 12.36
C LEU A 30 -7.32 2.71 12.81
N ASN A 31 -7.87 3.64 12.03
CA ASN A 31 -9.15 4.27 12.32
C ASN A 31 -10.30 3.26 12.27
N TRP A 32 -10.26 2.37 11.29
CA TRP A 32 -11.20 1.26 11.15
C TRP A 32 -11.17 0.36 12.38
N ALA A 33 -9.98 -0.08 12.80
CA ALA A 33 -9.83 -0.95 13.97
C ALA A 33 -10.41 -0.30 15.24
N ARG A 34 -10.14 1.00 15.45
CA ARG A 34 -10.69 1.77 16.57
C ARG A 34 -12.21 1.88 16.52
N LEU A 35 -12.77 2.23 15.36
CA LEU A 35 -14.22 2.37 15.20
C LEU A 35 -14.93 1.02 15.36
N LYS A 36 -14.35 -0.06 14.83
CA LYS A 36 -14.88 -1.42 14.98
C LYS A 36 -14.87 -1.88 16.44
N ALA A 37 -13.83 -1.55 17.20
CA ALA A 37 -13.79 -1.83 18.63
C ALA A 37 -14.85 -1.02 19.41
N ALA A 38 -15.09 0.23 19.03
CA ALA A 38 -16.06 1.10 19.69
C ALA A 38 -17.53 0.76 19.34
N ALA A 39 -17.80 0.35 18.10
CA ALA A 39 -19.16 0.15 17.60
C ALA A 39 -19.25 -1.05 16.62
N PRO A 40 -19.09 -2.30 17.09
CA PRO A 40 -19.01 -3.48 16.23
C PRO A 40 -20.28 -3.73 15.39
N ALA A 41 -21.45 -3.31 15.85
CA ALA A 41 -22.73 -3.45 15.14
C ALA A 41 -22.74 -2.74 13.77
N LEU A 42 -21.97 -1.66 13.61
CA LEU A 42 -21.84 -0.88 12.38
C LEU A 42 -21.09 -1.63 11.25
N PHE A 43 -20.47 -2.77 11.57
CA PHE A 43 -19.60 -3.54 10.67
C PHE A 43 -20.16 -4.91 10.29
N SER A 44 -21.45 -5.12 10.53
CA SER A 44 -22.16 -6.37 10.26
C SER A 44 -22.30 -6.71 8.76
N LEU A 45 -22.22 -5.70 7.89
CA LEU A 45 -22.38 -5.86 6.44
C LEU A 45 -21.04 -5.73 5.70
N ARG A 46 -20.63 -6.80 5.02
CA ARG A 46 -19.40 -6.84 4.19
C ARG A 46 -19.36 -5.75 3.12
N LEU A 47 -20.51 -5.41 2.53
CA LEU A 47 -20.61 -4.37 1.49
C LEU A 47 -20.35 -2.95 2.05
N LEU A 48 -20.62 -2.70 3.33
CA LEU A 48 -20.31 -1.42 3.98
C LEU A 48 -18.83 -1.27 4.30
N ALA A 49 -18.03 -2.34 4.29
CA ALA A 49 -16.61 -2.26 4.61
C ALA A 49 -15.83 -1.35 3.64
N LYS A 50 -16.17 -1.41 2.35
CA LYS A 50 -15.57 -0.52 1.34
C LYS A 50 -16.02 0.94 1.53
N LEU A 51 -17.28 1.17 1.94
CA LEU A 51 -17.82 2.51 2.20
C LEU A 51 -17.21 3.17 3.44
N TRP A 52 -16.88 2.40 4.46
CA TRP A 52 -16.20 2.91 5.64
C TRP A 52 -14.79 3.43 5.34
N TYR A 53 -14.06 2.93 4.34
CA TYR A 53 -12.80 3.56 3.91
C TYR A 53 -13.04 4.98 3.37
N ILE A 54 -14.18 5.21 2.71
CA ILE A 54 -14.57 6.56 2.24
C ILE A 54 -14.93 7.45 3.43
N VAL A 55 -15.75 6.95 4.38
CA VAL A 55 -16.21 7.71 5.55
C VAL A 55 -15.08 7.97 6.56
N LEU A 56 -14.17 7.02 6.76
CA LEU A 56 -13.00 7.16 7.64
C LEU A 56 -11.86 7.93 6.97
N GLY A 57 -11.83 7.97 5.64
CA GLY A 57 -10.92 8.79 4.85
C GLY A 57 -11.32 10.27 4.77
N THR A 58 -12.58 10.62 5.02
CA THR A 58 -13.07 12.01 4.92
C THR A 58 -12.27 13.03 5.76
N PRO A 59 -11.90 12.73 7.03
CA PRO A 59 -11.00 13.61 7.79
C PRO A 59 -9.62 13.76 7.14
N GLU A 60 -9.10 12.72 6.52
CA GLU A 60 -7.78 12.72 5.86
C GLU A 60 -7.80 13.49 4.54
N LEU A 61 -8.94 13.49 3.84
CA LEU A 61 -9.21 14.33 2.68
C LEU A 61 -9.09 15.83 3.04
N LEU A 62 -9.55 16.20 4.24
CA LEU A 62 -9.48 17.57 4.76
C LEU A 62 -8.09 17.90 5.34
N LEU A 63 -7.46 16.95 6.04
CA LEU A 63 -6.21 17.17 6.77
C LEU A 63 -4.94 16.99 5.92
N ARG A 64 -5.02 16.40 4.72
CA ARG A 64 -3.88 16.24 3.79
C ARG A 64 -2.64 15.60 4.44
N SER A 65 -2.85 14.70 5.40
CA SER A 65 -1.87 14.36 6.45
C SER A 65 -0.60 13.63 6.01
N HIS A 66 -0.46 13.24 4.73
CA HIS A 66 0.70 12.50 4.23
C HIS A 66 1.24 13.03 2.89
N ARG A 67 1.09 14.34 2.62
CA ARG A 67 1.63 14.95 1.39
C ARG A 67 3.16 14.99 1.34
N ASP A 68 3.80 14.90 2.50
CA ASP A 68 5.24 14.84 2.71
C ASP A 68 5.79 13.41 2.62
N LEU A 69 4.94 12.41 2.40
CA LEU A 69 5.37 11.01 2.29
C LEU A 69 6.48 10.81 1.23
N PRO A 70 6.43 11.40 0.02
CA PRO A 70 7.49 11.23 -0.97
C PRO A 70 8.83 11.85 -0.58
N SER A 71 8.82 12.87 0.29
CA SER A 71 10.05 13.49 0.82
C SER A 71 10.63 12.73 2.02
N ARG A 72 9.85 11.86 2.66
CA ARG A 72 10.25 11.13 3.86
C ARG A 72 10.57 9.66 3.60
N LEU A 73 10.20 9.15 2.43
CA LEU A 73 10.45 7.77 2.04
C LEU A 73 11.54 7.69 0.99
N THR A 74 12.54 6.85 1.24
CA THR A 74 13.45 6.36 0.21
C THR A 74 13.11 4.91 -0.09
N LEU A 75 12.63 4.66 -1.31
CA LEU A 75 12.30 3.33 -1.81
C LEU A 75 13.44 2.81 -2.69
N THR A 76 13.91 1.60 -2.38
CA THR A 76 14.89 0.86 -3.18
C THR A 76 14.33 -0.52 -3.49
N CYS A 77 14.40 -0.94 -4.74
CA CYS A 77 13.95 -2.24 -5.24
C CYS A 77 15.09 -2.89 -6.01
N ASP A 78 15.49 -4.10 -5.63
CA ASP A 78 16.61 -4.85 -6.22
C ASP A 78 17.89 -3.99 -6.39
N GLY A 79 18.21 -3.20 -5.35
CA GLY A 79 19.36 -2.30 -5.32
C GLY A 79 19.21 -1.00 -6.13
N GLN A 80 18.07 -0.78 -6.80
CA GLN A 80 17.80 0.43 -7.57
C GLN A 80 16.84 1.36 -6.83
N ARG A 81 17.20 2.65 -6.74
CA ARG A 81 16.32 3.66 -6.13
C ARG A 81 15.12 3.93 -7.03
N ILE A 82 13.92 3.78 -6.48
CA ILE A 82 12.66 4.01 -7.17
C ILE A 82 12.09 5.37 -6.76
N PRO A 83 11.96 6.35 -7.68
CA PRO A 83 11.44 7.66 -7.34
C PRO A 83 9.93 7.60 -7.07
N LEU A 84 9.51 8.12 -5.91
CA LEU A 84 8.09 8.22 -5.58
C LEU A 84 7.43 9.42 -6.30
N PRO A 85 6.21 9.26 -6.84
CA PRO A 85 5.44 10.37 -7.38
C PRO A 85 5.20 11.45 -6.32
N ARG A 86 5.30 12.74 -6.68
CA ARG A 86 5.08 13.87 -5.77
C ARG A 86 3.73 13.88 -5.05
N ARG A 87 2.73 13.17 -5.60
CA ARG A 87 1.38 13.06 -5.05
C ARG A 87 1.17 11.77 -4.26
N CYS A 88 2.17 10.90 -4.13
CA CYS A 88 2.06 9.66 -3.35
C CYS A 88 1.76 10.01 -1.89
N GLN A 89 0.71 9.40 -1.35
CA GLN A 89 0.28 9.52 0.04
C GLN A 89 0.09 8.15 0.71
N GLY A 90 0.17 7.07 -0.07
CA GLY A 90 0.23 5.70 0.44
C GLY A 90 1.08 4.83 -0.46
N LEU A 91 1.89 3.96 0.15
CA LEU A 91 2.74 2.98 -0.51
C LEU A 91 2.27 1.59 -0.08
N MET A 92 2.14 0.67 -1.02
CA MET A 92 1.77 -0.72 -0.74
C MET A 92 2.79 -1.64 -1.38
N VAL A 93 3.22 -2.66 -0.62
CA VAL A 93 4.02 -3.77 -1.14
C VAL A 93 3.18 -5.03 -1.01
N CYS A 94 2.91 -5.69 -2.14
CA CYS A 94 2.02 -6.83 -2.23
C CYS A 94 2.83 -8.09 -2.58
N ASN A 95 2.43 -9.21 -1.98
CA ASN A 95 2.92 -10.56 -2.27
C ASN A 95 1.83 -11.40 -2.97
N THR A 96 0.60 -10.89 -3.05
CA THR A 96 -0.52 -11.59 -3.70
C THR A 96 -1.26 -10.61 -4.61
N PRO A 97 -1.96 -11.09 -5.66
CA PRO A 97 -2.73 -10.24 -6.57
C PRO A 97 -3.96 -9.57 -5.93
N SER A 98 -4.18 -9.76 -4.62
CA SER A 98 -5.39 -9.36 -3.93
C SER A 98 -5.08 -8.47 -2.73
N TYR A 99 -5.73 -7.32 -2.69
CA TYR A 99 -5.61 -6.31 -1.66
C TYR A 99 -6.98 -5.90 -1.11
N GLY A 100 -7.05 -5.53 0.18
CA GLY A 100 -8.22 -4.85 0.73
C GLY A 100 -9.56 -5.60 0.60
N GLY A 101 -9.53 -6.93 0.56
CA GLY A 101 -10.73 -7.77 0.43
C GLY A 101 -11.09 -8.16 -1.01
N GLY A 102 -10.11 -8.38 -1.87
CA GLY A 102 -10.31 -8.96 -3.21
C GLY A 102 -10.01 -8.03 -4.39
N SER A 103 -9.46 -6.84 -4.15
CA SER A 103 -9.16 -5.86 -5.20
C SER A 103 -7.75 -6.04 -5.75
N ASP A 104 -7.59 -5.96 -7.07
CA ASP A 104 -6.27 -5.98 -7.72
C ASP A 104 -5.72 -4.54 -7.81
N LEU A 105 -4.56 -4.29 -7.20
CA LEU A 105 -3.89 -2.99 -7.28
C LEU A 105 -2.90 -2.88 -8.46
N TRP A 106 -2.50 -4.01 -9.04
CA TRP A 106 -1.47 -4.09 -10.06
C TRP A 106 -2.05 -4.20 -11.47
N ASP A 107 -3.34 -4.53 -11.60
CA ASP A 107 -4.06 -4.85 -12.85
C ASP A 107 -3.42 -4.27 -14.13
N PRO A 108 -2.76 -5.11 -14.95
CA PRO A 108 -2.09 -4.68 -16.18
C PRO A 108 -3.09 -4.17 -17.24
N THR A 109 -4.36 -4.59 -17.17
CA THR A 109 -5.39 -4.33 -18.17
C THR A 109 -6.15 -3.02 -17.96
N GLN A 110 -6.19 -2.50 -16.73
CA GLN A 110 -6.98 -1.31 -16.41
C GLN A 110 -6.22 0.03 -16.55
N GLY A 111 -4.91 0.03 -16.81
CA GLY A 111 -4.20 1.19 -17.36
C GLY A 111 -3.78 2.27 -16.34
N ALA A 112 -2.51 2.23 -15.96
CA ALA A 112 -1.64 3.41 -15.92
C ALA A 112 -0.23 2.95 -16.36
N PRO A 113 0.37 3.52 -17.41
CA PRO A 113 1.73 3.17 -17.79
C PRO A 113 2.67 3.33 -16.60
N LEU A 114 3.66 2.43 -16.45
CA LEU A 114 4.80 2.69 -15.58
C LEU A 114 5.39 4.05 -15.99
N PRO A 115 5.75 4.95 -15.06
CA PRO A 115 6.36 6.22 -15.43
C PRO A 115 7.62 5.95 -16.26
N SER A 116 7.55 6.29 -17.54
CA SER A 116 8.61 6.06 -18.51
C SER A 116 9.90 6.71 -18.03
N ARG A 117 10.87 5.90 -17.62
CA ARG A 117 12.28 6.28 -17.65
C ARG A 117 13.07 5.19 -18.35
N ASP A 118 13.93 5.65 -19.24
CA ASP A 118 14.85 4.84 -20.02
C ASP A 118 15.56 3.79 -19.17
N ARG A 119 15.58 2.56 -19.70
CA ARG A 119 16.23 1.33 -19.21
C ARG A 119 15.38 0.48 -18.27
N MET A 120 15.03 -0.70 -18.82
CA MET A 120 14.29 -1.81 -18.21
C MET A 120 12.77 -1.64 -18.23
N GLN A 121 12.19 -1.72 -19.44
CA GLN A 121 10.82 -2.22 -19.59
C GLN A 121 10.84 -3.69 -19.14
N MET A 122 10.73 -3.96 -17.84
CA MET A 122 10.07 -5.19 -17.43
C MET A 122 8.62 -5.02 -17.88
N GLU A 123 8.21 -5.78 -18.89
CA GLU A 123 6.78 -5.98 -19.13
C GLU A 123 6.16 -6.32 -17.78
N ALA A 124 5.20 -5.53 -17.31
CA ALA A 124 4.61 -5.74 -15.99
C ALA A 124 4.07 -7.17 -15.95
N VAL A 125 4.71 -8.04 -15.18
CA VAL A 125 4.34 -9.44 -15.10
C VAL A 125 3.07 -9.51 -14.25
N PRO A 126 2.07 -10.32 -14.63
CA PRO A 126 0.92 -10.54 -13.77
C PRO A 126 1.38 -11.03 -12.38
N PRO A 127 0.88 -10.43 -11.29
CA PRO A 127 1.28 -10.78 -9.93
C PRO A 127 0.93 -12.23 -9.62
N ALA A 128 1.88 -12.96 -9.04
CA ALA A 128 1.69 -14.32 -8.57
C ALA A 128 2.28 -14.48 -7.15
N ALA A 129 1.65 -15.30 -6.32
CA ALA A 129 2.10 -15.47 -4.93
C ALA A 129 3.33 -16.38 -4.77
N ASP A 130 3.76 -17.03 -5.86
CA ASP A 130 4.78 -18.07 -5.92
C ASP A 130 5.89 -17.77 -6.94
N ASP A 131 5.93 -16.58 -7.53
CA ASP A 131 6.98 -16.15 -8.46
C ASP A 131 8.24 -15.60 -7.78
N GLY A 132 8.17 -15.38 -6.45
CA GLY A 132 9.25 -14.84 -5.64
C GLY A 132 9.48 -13.34 -5.88
N VAL A 133 8.48 -12.62 -6.37
CA VAL A 133 8.50 -11.18 -6.66
C VAL A 133 7.44 -10.47 -5.81
N LEU A 134 7.70 -9.21 -5.49
CA LEU A 134 6.79 -8.31 -4.78
C LEU A 134 6.37 -7.16 -5.68
N GLU A 135 5.09 -6.82 -5.67
CA GLU A 135 4.52 -5.67 -6.37
C GLU A 135 4.53 -4.42 -5.50
N ILE A 136 5.11 -3.35 -6.00
CA ILE A 136 5.17 -2.06 -5.30
C ILE A 136 4.30 -1.05 -6.04
N VAL A 137 3.27 -0.56 -5.36
CA VAL A 137 2.32 0.43 -5.90
C VAL A 137 2.15 1.60 -4.94
N CYS A 138 1.66 2.72 -5.46
CA CYS A 138 1.26 3.84 -4.62
C CYS A 138 -0.10 4.43 -4.98
N VAL A 139 -0.73 5.04 -3.99
CA VAL A 139 -1.96 5.81 -4.12
C VAL A 139 -1.72 7.25 -3.75
N THR A 140 -2.53 8.13 -4.32
CA THR A 140 -2.36 9.58 -4.22
C THR A 140 -3.20 10.21 -3.11
N GLY A 141 -3.93 9.39 -2.36
CA GLY A 141 -4.81 9.78 -1.27
C GLY A 141 -5.87 8.71 -1.00
N VAL A 142 -6.63 8.88 0.07
CA VAL A 142 -7.66 7.92 0.49
C VAL A 142 -8.83 7.79 -0.50
N PHE A 143 -9.17 8.86 -1.22
CA PHE A 143 -10.19 8.79 -2.28
C PHE A 143 -9.70 7.96 -3.47
N HIS A 144 -8.45 8.17 -3.89
CA HIS A 144 -7.85 7.36 -4.96
C HIS A 144 -7.79 5.89 -4.53
N LEU A 145 -7.34 5.61 -3.30
CA LEU A 145 -7.37 4.27 -2.73
C LEU A 145 -8.79 3.66 -2.78
N ALA A 146 -9.81 4.38 -2.33
CA ALA A 146 -11.19 3.88 -2.34
C ALA A 146 -11.70 3.59 -3.77
N GLN A 147 -11.38 4.46 -4.73
CA GLN A 147 -11.72 4.23 -6.15
C GLN A 147 -11.01 2.99 -6.69
N THR A 148 -9.73 2.80 -6.37
CA THR A 148 -8.97 1.60 -6.75
C THR A 148 -9.58 0.35 -6.15
N LEU A 149 -9.89 0.35 -4.84
CA LEU A 149 -10.53 -0.79 -4.17
C LEU A 149 -11.94 -1.11 -4.71
N ALA A 150 -12.61 -0.13 -5.29
CA ALA A 150 -13.92 -0.28 -5.92
C ALA A 150 -13.85 -0.66 -7.41
N GLY A 151 -12.66 -0.72 -8.02
CA GLY A 151 -12.49 -1.02 -9.44
C GLY A 151 -12.83 0.15 -10.38
N PHE A 152 -12.81 1.39 -9.87
CA PHE A 152 -13.04 2.59 -10.67
C PHE A 152 -11.74 3.33 -11.04
N SER A 153 -10.59 2.86 -10.56
CA SER A 153 -9.27 3.46 -10.80
C SER A 153 -8.16 2.43 -10.56
N ASN A 154 -6.90 2.80 -10.83
CA ASN A 154 -5.73 1.94 -10.64
C ASN A 154 -4.71 2.60 -9.72
N ALA A 155 -4.07 1.81 -8.87
CA ALA A 155 -2.90 2.31 -8.18
C ALA A 155 -1.78 2.63 -9.19
N VAL A 156 -0.89 3.55 -8.80
CA VAL A 156 0.28 3.87 -9.60
C VAL A 156 1.33 2.80 -9.35
N ARG A 157 1.62 1.99 -10.37
CA ARG A 157 2.70 1.00 -10.33
C ARG A 157 4.06 1.68 -10.25
N LEU A 158 4.91 1.18 -9.36
CA LEU A 158 6.26 1.72 -9.12
C LEU A 158 7.35 0.75 -9.55
N ALA A 159 7.30 -0.48 -9.07
CA ALA A 159 8.31 -1.50 -9.35
C ALA A 159 7.80 -2.91 -9.01
N GLN A 160 8.49 -3.91 -9.56
CA GLN A 160 8.39 -5.32 -9.20
C GLN A 160 9.82 -5.79 -8.88
N GLY A 161 10.02 -6.51 -7.78
CA GLY A 161 11.34 -7.03 -7.43
C GLY A 161 11.34 -8.00 -6.26
N ARG A 162 12.50 -8.57 -5.95
CA ARG A 162 12.65 -9.61 -4.92
C ARG A 162 13.06 -9.04 -3.57
N GLU A 163 13.82 -7.94 -3.59
CA GLU A 163 14.29 -7.25 -2.40
C GLU A 163 13.80 -5.81 -2.40
N VAL A 164 13.05 -5.45 -1.36
CA VAL A 164 12.48 -4.11 -1.20
C VAL A 164 12.97 -3.50 0.11
N SER A 165 13.64 -2.36 0.02
CA SER A 165 14.04 -1.56 1.17
C SER A 165 13.29 -0.24 1.18
N ILE A 166 12.69 0.07 2.33
CA ILE A 166 11.94 1.31 2.56
C ILE A 166 12.55 1.98 3.78
N GLU A 167 13.21 3.12 3.56
CA GLU A 167 13.74 3.96 4.62
C GLU A 167 12.77 5.09 4.91
N VAL A 168 12.49 5.33 6.19
CA VAL A 168 11.53 6.33 6.66
C VAL A 168 12.27 7.38 7.47
N GLU A 169 12.23 8.63 7.03
CA GLU A 169 12.78 9.77 7.76
C GLU A 169 11.76 10.35 8.77
N GLY A 170 12.21 10.53 10.01
CA GLY A 170 11.41 11.07 11.12
C GLY A 170 10.39 10.09 11.70
N SER A 171 9.56 10.56 12.64
CA SER A 171 8.58 9.73 13.36
C SER A 171 7.15 9.91 12.85
N GLY A 172 6.26 8.96 13.17
CA GLY A 172 4.81 9.13 13.00
C GLY A 172 4.26 8.75 11.61
N VAL A 173 5.05 8.09 10.77
CA VAL A 173 4.53 7.48 9.54
C VAL A 173 3.84 6.16 9.90
N PRO A 174 2.54 6.01 9.62
CA PRO A 174 1.81 4.78 9.94
C PRO A 174 2.19 3.65 8.98
N LEU A 175 2.36 2.45 9.53
CA LEU A 175 2.62 1.20 8.83
C LEU A 175 1.58 0.16 9.29
N GLN A 176 1.10 -0.67 8.35
CA GLN A 176 0.40 -1.91 8.68
C GLN A 176 0.95 -3.08 7.86
N VAL A 177 0.79 -4.28 8.41
CA VAL A 177 1.22 -5.57 7.86
C VAL A 177 0.15 -6.63 8.14
#